data_AF-X1B115-F1
#
_entry.id   AF-X1B115-F1
#
_cell.length_a   1.000
_cell.length_b   1.000
_cell.length_c   1.000
_cell.angle_alpha   90.00
_cell.angle_beta   90.00
_cell.angle_gamma   90.00
#
_symmetry.space_group_name_H-M   'P 1'
#
loop_
_entity.id
_entity.type
_entity.pdbx_description
1 polymer ?
#
loop_
_entity_poly.entity_id
_entity_poly.type
_entity_poly.pdbx_seq_one_letter_code
_entity_poly.pdbx_strand_id
1 'polypeptide(L)' 'MNQVTLLAERLAKQPPGALRKTKELIKKHHLGALAKLMPEEGLEFSRRQKSPEAQEAFKAFFEKRKPDFSKFT' A
#
# COMPACT_ATOMS: atom_id res chain seq x y z
N MET A 1 -26.90 -3.20 6.69
CA MET A 1 -25.91 -2.34 6.00
C MET A 1 -24.60 -2.38 6.78
N ASN A 2 -23.45 -2.57 6.12
CA ASN A 2 -22.16 -2.51 6.80
C ASN A 2 -21.75 -1.04 7.05
N GLN A 3 -20.86 -0.80 8.02
CA GLN A 3 -20.47 0.55 8.45
C GLN A 3 -19.89 1.41 7.30
N VAL A 4 -19.22 0.78 6.34
CA VAL A 4 -18.64 1.45 5.16
C VAL A 4 -19.73 2.11 4.31
N THR A 5 -20.85 1.41 4.10
CA THR A 5 -21.97 1.90 3.28
C THR A 5 -22.62 3.13 3.94
N LEU A 6 -22.87 3.06 5.25
CA LEU A 6 -23.46 4.17 6.01
C LEU A 6 -22.57 5.42 5.98
N LEU A 7 -21.24 5.25 6.08
CA LEU A 7 -20.30 6.37 5.99
C LEU A 7 -20.29 6.99 4.59
N ALA A 8 -20.32 6.17 3.54
CA ALA A 8 -20.36 6.64 2.17
C ALA A 8 -21.64 7.45 1.89
N GLU A 9 -22.80 6.96 2.33
CA GLU A 9 -24.08 7.66 2.23
C GLU A 9 -24.07 9.00 2.97
N ARG A 10 -23.44 9.05 4.15
CA ARG A 10 -23.30 10.30 4.92
C ARG A 10 -22.44 11.32 4.18
N LEU A 11 -21.34 10.90 3.57
CA LEU A 11 -20.48 11.78 2.77
C LEU A 11 -21.19 12.23 1.50
N ALA A 12 -21.95 11.35 0.85
CA ALA A 12 -22.70 11.67 -0.38
C ALA A 12 -23.74 12.78 -0.18
N LYS A 13 -24.22 13.00 1.05
CA LYS A 13 -25.14 14.10 1.40
C LYS A 13 -24.46 15.47 1.52
N GLN A 14 -23.13 15.57 1.48
CA GLN A 14 -22.39 16.83 1.61
C GLN A 14 -22.11 17.48 0.24
N PRO A 15 -21.81 18.80 0.17
CA PRO A 15 -21.45 19.45 -1.09
C PRO A 15 -20.19 18.83 -1.72
N PRO A 16 -20.25 18.34 -2.97
CA PRO A 16 -19.17 17.57 -3.57
C PRO A 16 -17.91 18.40 -3.85
N GLY A 17 -18.06 19.70 -4.15
CA GLY A 17 -16.93 20.61 -4.34
C GLY A 17 -16.10 20.79 -3.06
N ALA A 18 -16.78 21.04 -1.94
CA ALA A 18 -16.16 21.20 -0.63
C ALA A 18 -15.42 19.93 -0.21
N LEU A 19 -16.09 18.76 -0.31
CA LEU A 19 -15.47 17.47 0.04
C LEU A 19 -14.20 17.18 -0.77
N ARG A 20 -14.23 17.39 -2.09
CA ARG A 20 -13.07 17.17 -2.95
C ARG A 20 -11.93 18.10 -2.57
N LYS A 21 -12.21 19.39 -2.34
CA LYS A 21 -11.18 20.36 -1.98
C LYS A 21 -10.57 20.08 -0.61
N THR A 22 -11.39 19.70 0.38
CA THR A 22 -10.89 19.26 1.69
C THR A 22 -9.98 18.05 1.56
N LYS A 23 -10.38 17.02 0.80
CA LYS A 23 -9.55 15.83 0.55
C LYS A 23 -8.22 16.17 -0.15
N GLU A 24 -8.26 17.07 -1.13
CA GLU A 24 -7.06 17.55 -1.83
C GLU A 24 -6.10 18.25 -0.85
N LEU A 25 -6.60 19.18 -0.04
CA LEU A 25 -5.79 19.94 0.92
C LEU A 25 -5.17 19.05 2.00
N ILE A 26 -5.93 18.08 2.53
CA ILE A 26 -5.41 17.09 3.48
C ILE A 26 -4.24 16.30 2.87
N LYS A 27 -4.37 15.88 1.61
CA LYS A 27 -3.32 15.09 0.94
C LYS A 27 -2.12 15.92 0.49
N LYS A 28 -2.31 17.21 0.21
CA LYS A 28 -1.30 18.08 -0.40
C LYS A 28 0.06 18.05 0.32
N HIS A 29 0.05 17.98 1.65
CA HIS A 29 1.27 17.91 2.46
C HIS A 29 2.15 16.68 2.14
N HIS A 30 1.55 15.55 1.78
CA HIS A 30 2.27 14.29 1.56
C HIS A 30 2.48 13.95 0.08
N LEU A 31 1.68 14.51 -0.84
CA LEU A 31 1.72 14.14 -2.25
C LEU A 31 3.10 14.32 -2.89
N GLY A 32 3.82 15.40 -2.58
CA GLY A 32 5.15 15.66 -3.14
C GLY A 32 6.20 14.63 -2.69
N ALA A 33 6.17 14.24 -1.42
CA ALA A 33 7.07 13.21 -0.88
C ALA A 33 6.73 11.83 -1.46
N LEU A 34 5.44 11.49 -1.51
CA LEU A 34 4.97 10.24 -2.08
C LEU A 34 5.35 10.10 -3.56
N ALA A 35 5.20 11.16 -4.36
CA ALA A 35 5.55 11.12 -5.78
C ALA A 35 7.04 10.82 -6.02
N LYS A 36 7.92 11.23 -5.10
CA LYS A 36 9.36 10.92 -5.17
C LYS A 36 9.69 9.50 -4.70
N LEU A 37 9.06 9.06 -3.61
CA LEU A 37 9.35 7.75 -3.00
C LEU A 37 8.77 6.58 -3.77
N MET A 38 7.60 6.73 -4.42
CA MET A 38 6.96 5.64 -5.18
C MET A 38 7.87 4.98 -6.23
N PRO A 39 8.59 5.70 -7.11
CA PRO A 39 9.49 5.06 -8.06
C PRO A 39 10.69 4.39 -7.38
N GLU A 40 11.24 4.98 -6.31
CA GLU A 40 12.34 4.39 -5.53
C GLU A 40 11.91 3.07 -4.89
N GLU A 41 10.74 3.06 -4.25
CA GLU A 41 10.12 1.88 -3.67
C GLU A 41 9.86 0.81 -4.73
N GLY A 42 9.31 1.19 -5.89
CA GLY A 42 9.03 0.25 -6.99
C GLY A 42 10.30 -0.40 -7.54
N LEU A 43 11.40 0.33 -7.64
CA LEU A 43 12.70 -0.20 -8.08
C LEU A 43 13.25 -1.20 -7.06
N GLU A 44 13.25 -0.85 -5.77
CA GLU A 44 13.76 -1.74 -4.73
C GLU A 44 12.86 -2.99 -4.58
N PHE A 45 11.54 -2.81 -4.63
CA PHE A 45 10.59 -3.92 -4.63
C PHE A 45 10.84 -4.89 -5.78
N SER A 46 11.07 -4.37 -7.00
CA SER A 46 11.35 -5.19 -8.17
C SER A 46 12.66 -6.00 -8.05
N ARG A 47 13.66 -5.44 -7.36
CA ARG A 47 14.91 -6.15 -7.04
C ARG A 47 14.67 -7.24 -6.00
N ARG A 48 13.98 -6.90 -4.91
CA ARG A 48 13.72 -7.82 -3.79
C ARG A 48 12.79 -8.97 -4.17
N GLN A 49 11.79 -8.74 -5.02
CA GLN A 49 10.89 -9.80 -5.47
C GLN A 49 11.62 -10.94 -6.21
N LYS A 50 12.76 -10.65 -6.85
CA LYS A 50 13.57 -11.63 -7.58
C LYS A 50 14.67 -12.26 -6.72
N SER A 51 14.80 -11.85 -5.47
CA SER A 51 15.91 -12.27 -4.62
C SER A 51 15.72 -13.70 -4.09
N PRO A 52 16.81 -14.37 -3.68
CA PRO A 52 16.73 -15.69 -3.04
C PRO A 52 15.83 -15.70 -1.80
N GLU A 53 15.80 -14.62 -1.02
CA GLU A 53 14.92 -14.47 0.14
C GLU A 53 13.45 -14.50 -0.27
N ALA A 54 13.07 -13.80 -1.35
CA ALA A 54 11.70 -13.83 -1.85
C ALA A 54 11.33 -15.22 -2.38
N GLN A 55 12.25 -15.90 -3.07
CA GLN A 55 12.04 -17.28 -3.54
C GLN A 55 11.78 -18.24 -2.37
N GLU A 56 12.55 -18.14 -1.29
CA GLU A 56 12.33 -18.94 -0.08
C GLU A 56 10.99 -18.61 0.58
N ALA A 57 10.63 -17.32 0.68
CA ALA A 57 9.35 -16.92 1.24
C ALA A 57 8.17 -17.51 0.44
N PHE A 58 8.22 -17.44 -0.90
CA PHE A 58 7.20 -18.03 -1.76
C PHE A 58 7.15 -19.55 -1.63
N LYS A 59 8.30 -20.22 -1.66
CA LYS A 59 8.39 -21.67 -1.51
C LYS A 59 7.81 -22.13 -0.18
N ALA A 60 8.21 -21.51 0.92
CA ALA A 60 7.73 -21.83 2.25
C ALA A 60 6.21 -21.62 2.40
N PHE A 61 5.67 -20.56 1.77
CA PHE A 61 4.23 -20.32 1.71
C PHE A 61 3.47 -21.45 1.00
N PHE A 62 3.94 -21.87 -0.18
CA PHE A 62 3.33 -22.99 -0.92
C PHE A 62 3.45 -24.32 -0.16
N GLU A 63 4.56 -24.53 0.55
CA GLU A 63 4.81 -25.72 1.37
C GLU A 63 4.14 -25.66 2.76
N LYS A 64 3.44 -24.57 3.11
CA LYS A 64 2.81 -24.34 4.43
C LYS A 64 3.76 -24.52 5.61
N ARG A 65 5.02 -24.11 5.44
CA ARG A 65 6.04 -24.10 6.50
C ARG A 65 6.55 -22.70 6.76
N LYS A 66 7.30 -22.52 7.84
CA LYS A 66 8.00 -21.27 8.12
C LYS A 66 9.17 -21.10 7.14
N PRO A 67 9.40 -19.91 6.56
CA PRO A 67 10.58 -19.65 5.75
C PRO A 67 11.86 -19.69 6.60
N ASP A 68 12.94 -20.24 6.02
CA ASP A 68 14.27 -20.29 6.62
C ASP A 68 15.21 -19.30 5.94
N PHE A 69 15.47 -18.19 6.62
CA PHE A 69 16.36 -17.13 6.13
C PHE A 69 17.79 -17.22 6.68
N SER A 70 18.14 -18.28 7.42
CA SER A 70 19.46 -18.41 8.09
C SER A 70 20.66 -18.35 7.14
N LYS A 71 20.45 -18.52 5.84
CA LYS A 71 21.47 -18.52 4.78
C LYS A 71 21.67 -17.16 4.11
N PHE A 72 20.91 -16.14 4.50
CA PHE A 72 20.95 -14.79 3.95
C PHE A 72 21.40 -13.81 5.05
N THR A 73 22.70 -13.77 5.30
CA THR A 73 23.37 -12.83 6.21
C THR A 73 24.55 -12.19 5.50
#